data_AF-A0A316QH12-F1
#
_entry.id   AF-A0A316QH12-F1
#
_cell.length_a   1.000
_cell.length_b   1.000
_cell.length_c   1.000
_cell.angle_alpha   90.00
_cell.angle_beta   90.00
_cell.angle_gamma   90.00
#
_symmetry.space_group_name_H-M   'P 1'
#
loop_
_entity.id
_entity.type
_entity.pdbx_description
1 polymer ?
#
loop_
_entity_poly.entity_id
_entity_poly.type
_entity_poly.pdbx_seq_one_letter_code
_entity_poly.pdbx_strand_id
1 'polypeptide(L)'
;MEERIIDDEYARGIRLKKTKDGYIDATDELAEKERRAAEELEADELNATAEEENEAAGETEETLVLDGLDESLEETAGEEVTFEFPDLEEDDEDLVNLTPEEAIALRKQKEAEEAERKATYKRLCEEGEELLVSGSFKAAELKFEKALGYDEEAVEAAVGYWRSKTSDFTSPDALAEEYAETGFESLENDLGESAVEKIKERYKSVFEGRLAALEEEEKPLEAEVLEKQEKRRAILKKRISSALKKTLCTGIPMAVLLICTIVFGVRIPTRLDGLFVGLTIGAGIACFICFILFGVFANKLVNARRINRANEDLSSTEDGEKLLKIRAYKELYSHFVG
;
A
#
# COMPACT_ATOMS: atom_id res chain seq x y z
N MET A 1 13.77 -8.70 7.58
CA MET A 1 13.92 -9.58 6.40
C MET A 1 12.53 -9.74 5.83
N GLU A 2 12.23 -9.05 4.73
CA GLU A 2 10.91 -9.09 4.11
C GLU A 2 10.97 -10.03 2.92
N GLU A 3 10.20 -11.11 2.98
CA GLU A 3 9.97 -12.03 1.88
C GLU A 3 8.60 -11.69 1.28
N ARG A 4 8.56 -11.28 0.00
CA ARG A 4 7.29 -11.13 -0.72
C ARG A 4 7.06 -12.36 -1.58
N ILE A 5 6.04 -13.14 -1.22
CA ILE A 5 5.41 -14.13 -2.09
C ILE A 5 4.39 -13.35 -2.92
N ILE A 6 4.63 -13.23 -4.23
CA ILE A 6 3.60 -12.76 -5.15
C ILE A 6 3.01 -14.02 -5.78
N ASP A 7 1.79 -14.35 -5.35
CA ASP A 7 0.95 -15.33 -6.01
C ASP A 7 0.43 -14.74 -7.32
N ASP A 8 0.65 -15.47 -8.39
CA ASP A 8 0.01 -15.25 -9.69
C ASP A 8 -0.66 -16.58 -10.08
N GLU A 9 -1.73 -16.48 -10.87
CA GLU A 9 -2.76 -17.49 -11.22
C GLU A 9 -2.26 -18.87 -11.75
N TYR A 10 -0.96 -19.12 -11.76
CA TYR A 10 -0.31 -20.33 -12.28
C TYR A 10 0.59 -21.07 -11.28
N ALA A 11 0.41 -20.84 -9.97
CA ALA A 11 0.90 -21.70 -8.87
C ALA A 11 2.37 -22.16 -8.96
N ARG A 12 3.29 -21.25 -9.34
CA ARG A 12 4.74 -21.43 -9.12
C ARG A 12 5.30 -20.22 -8.39
N GLY A 13 5.30 -20.30 -7.06
CA GLY A 13 5.92 -19.29 -6.20
C GLY A 13 7.43 -19.21 -6.45
N ILE A 14 7.86 -18.15 -7.14
CA ILE A 14 9.28 -17.82 -7.29
C ILE A 14 9.67 -16.97 -6.07
N ARG A 15 10.65 -17.43 -5.28
CA ARG A 15 11.09 -16.74 -4.08
C ARG A 15 12.05 -15.62 -4.47
N LEU A 16 11.64 -14.36 -4.28
CA LEU A 16 12.51 -13.20 -4.46
C LEU A 16 13.04 -12.75 -3.09
N LYS A 17 14.37 -12.64 -2.98
CA LYS A 17 15.03 -12.14 -1.77
C LYS A 17 15.36 -10.66 -1.95
N LYS A 18 14.87 -9.84 -1.02
CA LYS A 18 15.27 -8.42 -0.91
C LYS A 18 16.71 -8.35 -0.39
N THR A 19 17.58 -7.67 -1.12
CA THR A 19 18.98 -7.39 -0.74
C THR A 19 19.25 -5.89 -0.77
N LYS A 20 20.39 -5.46 -0.22
CA LYS A 20 20.79 -4.03 -0.21
C LYS A 20 20.79 -3.42 -1.62
N ASP A 21 20.99 -4.25 -2.63
CA ASP A 21 21.04 -3.86 -4.04
C ASP A 21 19.71 -4.11 -4.80
N GLY A 22 18.63 -4.51 -4.14
CA GLY A 22 17.31 -4.79 -4.75
C GLY A 22 16.89 -6.27 -4.68
N TYR A 23 15.96 -6.70 -5.52
CA TYR A 23 15.46 -8.08 -5.52
C TYR A 23 16.36 -9.02 -6.33
N ILE A 24 16.79 -10.11 -5.69
CA ILE A 24 17.52 -11.22 -6.30
C ILE A 24 16.64 -12.47 -6.23
N ASP A 25 16.64 -13.26 -7.30
CA ASP A 25 15.93 -14.54 -7.31
C ASP A 25 16.64 -15.57 -6.43
N ALA A 26 15.96 -16.01 -5.36
CA ALA A 26 16.46 -17.03 -4.44
C ALA A 26 16.39 -18.45 -5.04
N THR A 27 15.65 -18.63 -6.13
CA THR A 27 15.47 -19.93 -6.81
C THR A 27 16.70 -20.33 -7.62
N ASP A 28 17.51 -19.39 -8.13
CA ASP A 28 18.79 -19.71 -8.79
C ASP A 28 19.90 -20.05 -7.77
N GLU A 29 19.90 -19.47 -6.55
CA GLU A 29 20.83 -19.89 -5.47
C GLU A 29 20.46 -21.24 -4.86
N LEU A 30 19.17 -21.51 -4.69
CA LEU A 30 18.67 -22.83 -4.30
C LEU A 30 18.93 -23.85 -5.41
N ALA A 31 18.74 -23.53 -6.69
CA ALA A 31 19.07 -24.47 -7.77
C ALA A 31 20.58 -24.71 -7.93
N GLU A 32 21.46 -23.76 -7.58
CA GLU A 32 22.92 -23.98 -7.52
C GLU A 32 23.34 -24.78 -6.28
N LYS A 33 22.71 -24.53 -5.12
CA LYS A 33 22.91 -25.33 -3.89
C LYS A 33 22.29 -26.72 -3.99
N GLU A 34 21.14 -26.86 -4.63
CA GLU A 34 20.42 -28.10 -4.91
C GLU A 34 21.11 -28.88 -6.03
N ARG A 35 21.77 -28.25 -7.02
CA ARG A 35 22.66 -28.98 -7.93
C ARG A 35 23.88 -29.55 -7.21
N ARG A 36 24.46 -28.80 -6.27
CA ARG A 36 25.53 -29.29 -5.39
C ARG A 36 25.04 -30.37 -4.42
N ALA A 37 23.83 -30.23 -3.89
CA ALA A 37 23.24 -31.19 -2.97
C ALA A 37 22.68 -32.42 -3.70
N ALA A 38 22.24 -32.31 -4.96
CA ALA A 38 21.77 -33.41 -5.78
C ALA A 38 22.91 -34.31 -6.27
N GLU A 39 24.13 -33.77 -6.45
CA GLU A 39 25.34 -34.58 -6.61
C GLU A 39 25.72 -35.34 -5.32
N GLU A 40 25.30 -34.85 -4.14
CA GLU A 40 25.51 -35.51 -2.84
C GLU A 40 24.36 -36.44 -2.42
N LEU A 41 23.14 -36.27 -2.98
CA LEU A 41 21.93 -37.02 -2.62
C LEU A 41 21.53 -38.10 -3.63
N GLU A 42 22.20 -38.22 -4.78
CA GLU A 42 22.12 -39.42 -5.64
C GLU A 42 22.76 -40.68 -5.00
N ALA A 43 23.32 -40.56 -3.79
CA ALA A 43 23.92 -41.66 -3.02
C ALA A 43 23.03 -42.26 -1.92
N ASP A 44 21.92 -41.61 -1.54
CA ASP A 44 20.95 -42.16 -0.58
C ASP A 44 19.60 -42.29 -1.28
N GLU A 45 19.60 -43.26 -2.19
CA GLU A 45 18.43 -43.93 -2.71
C GLU A 45 17.32 -44.11 -1.65
N LEU A 46 16.08 -44.05 -2.13
CA LEU A 46 15.01 -44.96 -1.68
C LEU A 46 14.62 -44.86 -0.20
N ASN A 47 13.64 -43.99 0.13
CA ASN A 47 12.55 -44.28 1.08
C ASN A 47 11.61 -43.05 1.17
N ALA A 48 10.62 -42.92 0.27
CA ALA A 48 9.22 -43.29 0.51
C ALA A 48 8.57 -42.53 1.72
N THR A 49 8.04 -41.31 1.51
CA THR A 49 6.63 -40.93 1.20
C THR A 49 5.62 -40.91 2.37
N ALA A 50 5.11 -39.69 2.61
CA ALA A 50 3.71 -39.25 2.78
C ALA A 50 2.93 -39.54 4.09
N GLU A 51 2.72 -38.45 4.84
CA GLU A 51 1.53 -38.09 5.65
C GLU A 51 0.33 -37.79 4.70
N GLU A 52 -0.96 -37.74 5.05
CA GLU A 52 -1.67 -37.42 6.30
C GLU A 52 -3.19 -37.72 6.12
N GLU A 53 -3.83 -38.12 7.23
CA GLU A 53 -5.14 -37.73 7.80
C GLU A 53 -6.52 -37.86 7.09
N ASN A 54 -7.49 -38.05 7.99
CA ASN A 54 -8.84 -38.61 7.89
C ASN A 54 -9.90 -37.54 8.25
N GLU A 55 -11.12 -37.71 7.70
CA GLU A 55 -12.47 -37.58 8.31
C GLU A 55 -12.83 -36.37 9.23
N ALA A 56 -14.06 -35.87 9.34
CA ALA A 56 -15.37 -36.03 8.70
C ALA A 56 -16.37 -35.09 9.42
N ALA A 57 -17.54 -34.88 8.79
CA ALA A 57 -18.87 -34.59 9.39
C ALA A 57 -19.08 -33.23 10.12
N GLY A 58 -20.26 -32.59 10.07
CA GLY A 58 -21.56 -32.92 9.47
C GLY A 58 -22.64 -31.91 9.93
N GLU A 59 -23.74 -31.87 9.16
CA GLU A 59 -25.16 -31.65 9.55
C GLU A 59 -25.63 -30.26 10.05
N THR A 60 -26.45 -29.51 9.28
CA THR A 60 -27.96 -29.44 9.25
C THR A 60 -28.55 -28.69 10.47
N GLU A 61 -29.64 -27.92 10.47
CA GLU A 61 -30.77 -27.68 9.55
C GLU A 61 -31.51 -26.38 10.01
N GLU A 62 -32.34 -25.83 9.10
CA GLU A 62 -33.63 -25.12 9.24
C GLU A 62 -34.20 -24.73 10.63
N THR A 63 -35.13 -23.80 10.84
CA THR A 63 -35.89 -22.71 10.16
C THR A 63 -36.74 -22.10 11.31
N LEU A 64 -37.31 -20.91 11.14
CA LEU A 64 -38.76 -20.63 11.35
C LEU A 64 -39.04 -19.12 11.26
N VAL A 65 -40.31 -18.84 10.98
CA VAL A 65 -40.86 -17.71 10.22
C VAL A 65 -42.10 -17.19 10.96
N LEU A 66 -42.61 -16.00 10.56
CA LEU A 66 -43.94 -15.36 10.80
C LEU A 66 -44.06 -14.51 12.09
N ASP A 67 -44.74 -13.35 12.14
CA ASP A 67 -45.49 -12.55 11.14
C ASP A 67 -45.89 -11.19 11.80
N GLY A 68 -46.31 -10.20 10.99
CA GLY A 68 -47.56 -9.49 11.31
C GLY A 68 -47.58 -7.95 11.40
N LEU A 69 -48.33 -7.37 10.45
CA LEU A 69 -49.13 -6.12 10.43
C LEU A 69 -48.42 -4.76 10.30
N ASP A 70 -48.88 -3.73 9.57
CA ASP A 70 -49.71 -3.47 8.37
C ASP A 70 -50.29 -2.05 8.54
N GLU A 71 -50.27 -1.25 7.46
CA GLU A 71 -51.11 -0.08 7.08
C GLU A 71 -51.43 1.03 8.14
N SER A 72 -51.63 2.32 7.86
CA SER A 72 -51.72 3.22 6.71
C SER A 72 -52.08 4.61 7.29
N LEU A 73 -51.85 5.71 6.55
CA LEU A 73 -52.83 6.78 6.24
C LEU A 73 -52.24 8.18 6.03
N GLU A 74 -52.75 8.76 4.96
CA GLU A 74 -52.45 10.05 4.33
C GLU A 74 -52.91 11.27 5.14
N GLU A 75 -52.02 12.25 5.15
CA GLU A 75 -52.18 13.67 4.83
C GLU A 75 -53.62 14.19 4.52
N THR A 76 -54.10 15.12 5.35
CA THR A 76 -55.17 16.06 4.97
C THR A 76 -54.79 17.49 5.38
N ALA A 77 -54.86 18.39 4.40
CA ALA A 77 -54.61 19.82 4.51
C ALA A 77 -55.76 20.58 5.19
N GLY A 78 -55.43 21.64 5.91
CA GLY A 78 -56.40 22.57 6.48
C GLY A 78 -55.78 23.86 7.03
N GLU A 79 -55.88 24.92 6.23
CA GLU A 79 -55.97 26.35 6.55
C GLU A 79 -54.82 27.14 7.24
N GLU A 80 -54.54 28.25 6.58
CA GLU A 80 -53.49 29.24 6.70
C GLU A 80 -53.72 30.18 7.90
N VAL A 81 -52.75 30.30 8.80
CA VAL A 81 -52.62 31.44 9.73
C VAL A 81 -51.18 31.92 9.67
N THR A 82 -50.95 32.99 8.90
CA THR A 82 -49.64 33.63 8.76
C THR A 82 -49.28 34.36 10.05
N PHE A 83 -48.36 33.79 10.81
CA PHE A 83 -47.55 34.53 11.79
C PHE A 83 -46.13 34.63 11.22
N GLU A 84 -45.63 35.86 11.01
CA GLU A 84 -44.23 36.08 10.66
C GLU A 84 -43.35 35.70 11.87
N PHE A 85 -42.78 34.50 11.82
CA PHE A 85 -41.71 34.08 12.72
C PHE A 85 -40.37 34.65 12.20
N PRO A 86 -39.50 35.20 13.06
CA PRO A 86 -38.12 35.50 12.69
C PRO A 86 -37.43 34.21 12.25
N ASP A 87 -36.67 34.26 11.15
CA ASP A 87 -35.97 33.12 10.56
C ASP A 87 -35.21 32.31 11.63
N LEU A 88 -35.73 31.12 11.92
CA LEU A 88 -35.12 30.12 12.79
C LEU A 88 -34.14 29.33 11.93
N GLU A 89 -32.85 29.41 12.25
CA GLU A 89 -31.84 28.50 11.72
C GLU A 89 -32.25 27.07 12.07
N GLU A 90 -32.24 26.21 11.04
CA GLU A 90 -32.70 24.82 11.04
C GLU A 90 -31.82 23.94 11.95
N ASP A 91 -32.14 23.79 13.24
CA ASP A 91 -31.60 22.65 14.03
C ASP A 91 -32.39 22.31 15.33
N ASP A 92 -33.70 22.55 15.34
CA ASP A 92 -34.54 22.42 16.55
C ASP A 92 -35.63 21.32 16.38
N GLU A 93 -35.29 20.14 15.86
CA GLU A 93 -36.20 18.97 15.83
C GLU A 93 -36.61 18.49 17.24
N ASP A 94 -35.78 18.75 18.26
CA ASP A 94 -36.06 18.41 19.67
C ASP A 94 -37.00 19.41 20.38
N LEU A 95 -37.28 20.58 19.77
CA LEU A 95 -38.00 21.68 20.42
C LEU A 95 -39.49 21.74 20.06
N VAL A 96 -39.96 20.83 19.21
CA VAL A 96 -41.33 20.84 18.67
C VAL A 96 -42.40 20.47 19.72
N ASN A 97 -42.02 19.97 20.91
CA ASN A 97 -42.97 19.52 21.94
C ASN A 97 -42.76 20.12 23.36
N LEU A 98 -41.89 21.11 23.54
CA LEU A 98 -41.61 21.72 24.85
C LEU A 98 -42.41 22.98 25.11
N THR A 99 -42.79 23.22 26.38
CA THR A 99 -43.39 24.50 26.76
C THR A 99 -42.37 25.64 26.64
N PRO A 100 -42.78 26.89 26.34
CA PRO A 100 -41.85 28.02 26.16
C PRO A 100 -40.90 28.25 27.35
N GLU A 101 -41.30 27.91 28.57
CA GLU A 101 -40.45 27.99 29.77
C GLU A 101 -39.39 26.88 29.82
N GLU A 102 -39.72 25.66 29.38
CA GLU A 102 -38.78 24.55 29.32
C GLU A 102 -37.79 24.71 28.15
N ALA A 103 -38.21 25.31 27.03
CA ALA A 103 -37.32 25.67 25.93
C ALA A 103 -36.24 26.69 26.36
N ILE A 104 -36.62 27.70 27.14
CA ILE A 104 -35.67 28.69 27.70
C ILE A 104 -34.72 28.04 28.72
N ALA A 105 -35.25 27.14 29.58
CA ALA A 105 -34.43 26.42 30.54
C ALA A 105 -33.42 25.48 29.86
N LEU A 106 -33.83 24.78 28.80
CA LEU A 106 -32.99 23.87 28.02
C LEU A 106 -31.93 24.63 27.23
N ARG A 107 -32.27 25.78 26.61
CA ARG A 107 -31.29 26.68 25.97
C ARG A 107 -30.26 27.19 26.98
N LYS A 108 -30.69 27.61 28.17
CA LYS A 108 -29.78 28.05 29.23
C LYS A 108 -28.88 26.93 29.76
N GLN A 109 -29.38 25.69 29.80
CA GLN A 109 -28.55 24.52 30.14
C GLN A 109 -27.53 24.22 29.05
N LYS A 110 -27.93 24.21 27.77
CA LYS A 110 -27.02 24.04 26.63
C LYS A 110 -25.95 25.14 26.59
N GLU A 111 -26.34 26.41 26.75
CA GLU A 111 -25.41 27.54 26.83
C GLU A 111 -24.43 27.42 28.00
N ALA A 112 -24.89 26.96 29.18
CA ALA A 112 -24.03 26.75 30.33
C ALA A 112 -23.05 25.59 30.10
N GLU A 113 -23.50 24.49 29.49
CA GLU A 113 -22.64 23.36 29.13
C GLU A 113 -21.59 23.77 28.09
N GLU A 114 -21.99 24.48 27.04
CA GLU A 114 -21.07 25.04 26.04
C GLU A 114 -20.05 26.00 26.64
N ALA A 115 -20.48 26.84 27.58
CA ALA A 115 -19.59 27.74 28.30
C ALA A 115 -18.59 26.97 29.17
N GLU A 116 -19.01 25.90 29.84
CA GLU A 116 -18.13 25.01 30.62
C GLU A 116 -17.14 24.25 29.72
N ARG A 117 -17.58 23.77 28.54
CA ARG A 117 -16.70 23.16 27.53
C ARG A 117 -15.64 24.15 27.04
N LYS A 118 -16.05 25.35 26.63
CA LYS A 118 -15.15 26.42 26.16
C LYS A 118 -14.18 26.88 27.26
N ALA A 119 -14.63 26.99 28.50
CA ALA A 119 -13.77 27.33 29.64
C ALA A 119 -12.74 26.24 29.93
N THR A 120 -13.14 24.96 29.83
CA THR A 120 -12.25 23.82 30.03
C THR A 120 -11.21 23.73 28.91
N TYR A 121 -11.63 23.90 27.67
CA TYR A 121 -10.75 24.00 26.50
C TYR A 121 -9.67 25.07 26.71
N LYS A 122 -10.10 26.30 27.01
CA LYS A 122 -9.18 27.42 27.23
C LYS A 122 -8.18 27.15 28.35
N ARG A 123 -8.64 26.59 29.48
CA ARG A 123 -7.76 26.22 30.59
C ARG A 123 -6.73 25.18 30.18
N LEU A 124 -7.13 24.16 29.42
CA LEU A 124 -6.20 23.12 28.93
C LEU A 124 -5.17 23.69 27.95
N CYS A 125 -5.57 24.62 27.08
CA CYS A 125 -4.66 25.32 26.17
C CYS A 125 -3.65 26.18 26.94
N GLU A 126 -4.09 26.93 27.95
CA GLU A 126 -3.22 27.73 28.82
C GLU A 126 -2.22 26.84 29.58
N GLU A 127 -2.68 25.76 30.21
CA GLU A 127 -1.80 24.78 30.88
C GLU A 127 -0.81 24.12 29.90
N GLY A 128 -1.24 23.84 28.67
CA GLY A 128 -0.40 23.30 27.61
C GLY A 128 0.70 24.27 27.17
N GLU A 129 0.37 25.55 26.99
CA GLU A 129 1.33 26.59 26.64
C GLU A 129 2.35 26.83 27.77
N GLU A 130 1.94 26.81 29.03
CA GLU A 130 2.87 26.87 30.16
C GLU A 130 3.86 25.69 30.14
N LEU A 131 3.38 24.49 29.81
CA LEU A 131 4.22 23.31 29.68
C LEU A 131 5.17 23.37 28.48
N LEU A 132 4.74 23.95 27.36
CA LEU A 132 5.62 24.24 26.21
C LEU A 132 6.75 25.18 26.60
N VAL A 133 6.43 26.29 27.28
CA VAL A 133 7.43 27.26 27.75
C VAL A 133 8.39 26.64 28.76
N SER A 134 7.91 25.71 29.60
CA SER A 134 8.75 24.96 30.54
C SER A 134 9.67 23.92 29.88
N GLY A 135 9.52 23.65 28.58
CA GLY A 135 10.25 22.63 27.83
C GLY A 135 9.74 21.19 28.05
N SER A 136 8.57 21.02 28.68
CA SER A 136 7.96 19.72 28.96
C SER A 136 7.03 19.27 27.83
N PHE A 137 7.59 19.03 26.64
CA PHE A 137 6.84 18.79 25.41
C PHE A 137 5.84 17.62 25.50
N LYS A 138 6.24 16.47 26.05
CA LYS A 138 5.33 15.31 26.20
C LYS A 138 4.14 15.57 27.13
N ALA A 139 4.34 16.39 28.15
CA ALA A 139 3.27 16.75 29.07
C ALA A 139 2.32 17.76 28.43
N ALA A 140 2.84 18.68 27.62
CA ALA A 140 2.05 19.60 26.82
C ALA A 140 1.20 18.86 25.77
N GLU A 141 1.77 17.86 25.09
CA GLU A 141 1.08 17.02 24.10
C GLU A 141 -0.21 16.42 24.68
N LEU A 142 -0.12 15.78 25.86
CA LEU A 142 -1.28 15.19 26.55
C LEU A 142 -2.34 16.22 26.97
N LYS A 143 -1.97 17.49 27.13
CA LYS A 143 -2.93 18.56 27.48
C LYS A 143 -3.65 19.07 26.24
N PHE A 144 -2.92 19.25 25.14
CA PHE A 144 -3.51 19.63 23.86
C PHE A 144 -4.35 18.52 23.24
N GLU A 145 -3.93 17.26 23.33
CA GLU A 145 -4.73 16.10 22.90
C GLU A 145 -6.09 16.06 23.63
N LYS A 146 -6.08 16.34 24.95
CA LYS A 146 -7.33 16.45 25.72
C LYS A 146 -8.16 17.64 25.27
N ALA A 147 -7.54 18.76 24.92
CA ALA A 147 -8.24 19.96 24.46
C ALA A 147 -8.92 19.77 23.09
N LEU A 148 -8.31 18.99 22.18
CA LEU A 148 -8.88 18.64 20.88
C LEU A 148 -10.24 17.91 20.99
N GLY A 149 -10.48 17.19 22.08
CA GLY A 149 -11.75 16.48 22.29
C GLY A 149 -12.93 17.35 22.75
N TYR A 150 -12.72 18.65 22.98
CA TYR A 150 -13.77 19.55 23.50
C TYR A 150 -14.36 20.51 22.45
N ASP A 151 -13.67 20.73 21.34
CA ASP A 151 -14.06 21.66 20.28
C ASP A 151 -13.68 21.05 18.92
N GLU A 152 -14.59 21.10 17.95
CA GLU A 152 -14.39 20.55 16.61
C GLU A 152 -13.41 21.41 15.80
N GLU A 153 -13.39 22.73 16.04
CA GLU A 153 -12.48 23.67 15.37
C GLU A 153 -11.39 24.15 16.35
N ALA A 154 -10.83 23.22 17.13
CA ALA A 154 -9.86 23.46 18.20
C ALA A 154 -8.48 23.96 17.70
N VAL A 155 -8.44 25.13 17.03
CA VAL A 155 -7.26 25.66 16.32
C VAL A 155 -6.04 25.81 17.22
N GLU A 156 -6.21 26.35 18.43
CA GLU A 156 -5.08 26.59 19.35
C GLU A 156 -4.54 25.29 19.92
N ALA A 157 -5.42 24.32 20.19
CA ALA A 157 -5.00 22.99 20.63
C ALA A 157 -4.30 22.22 19.51
N ALA A 158 -4.76 22.30 18.27
CA ALA A 158 -4.11 21.67 17.12
C ALA A 158 -2.69 22.24 16.89
N VAL A 159 -2.55 23.56 16.90
CA VAL A 159 -1.24 24.22 16.79
C VAL A 159 -0.34 23.86 17.98
N GLY A 160 -0.87 23.88 19.21
CA GLY A 160 -0.14 23.52 20.42
C GLY A 160 0.32 22.06 20.43
N TYR A 161 -0.53 21.14 19.96
CA TYR A 161 -0.23 19.73 19.80
C TYR A 161 0.97 19.53 18.86
N TRP A 162 0.95 20.14 17.68
CA TRP A 162 2.05 20.01 16.72
C TRP A 162 3.34 20.69 17.19
N ARG A 163 3.23 21.82 17.87
CA ARG A 163 4.38 22.43 18.55
C ARG A 163 4.96 21.50 19.60
N SER A 164 4.13 20.80 20.37
CA SER A 164 4.62 19.84 21.36
C SER A 164 5.33 18.65 20.70
N LYS A 165 4.73 18.07 19.65
CA LYS A 165 5.24 16.90 18.93
C LYS A 165 6.55 17.18 18.18
N THR A 166 6.67 18.37 17.60
CA THR A 166 7.85 18.81 16.85
C THR A 166 8.92 19.51 17.71
N SER A 167 8.74 19.56 19.04
CA SER A 167 9.61 20.32 19.96
C SER A 167 9.78 21.78 19.50
N ASP A 168 8.66 22.47 19.31
CA ASP A 168 8.50 23.82 18.77
C ASP A 168 9.14 23.97 17.38
N PHE A 169 8.91 22.98 16.51
CA PHE A 169 9.47 22.89 15.15
C PHE A 169 11.00 22.86 15.07
N THR A 170 11.69 22.54 16.17
CA THR A 170 13.13 22.22 16.12
C THR A 170 13.38 20.94 15.30
N SER A 171 12.43 19.99 15.35
CA SER A 171 12.42 18.77 14.54
C SER A 171 11.13 18.69 13.72
N PRO A 172 11.06 19.37 12.55
CA PRO A 172 9.86 19.40 11.72
C PRO A 172 9.56 18.06 11.05
N ASP A 173 10.54 17.15 11.01
CA ASP A 173 10.42 15.84 10.35
C ASP A 173 9.34 14.95 10.99
N ALA A 174 9.00 15.16 12.26
CA ALA A 174 7.90 14.42 12.91
C ALA A 174 6.54 14.69 12.25
N LEU A 175 6.31 15.90 11.75
CA LEU A 175 5.12 16.24 10.96
C LEU A 175 5.13 15.50 9.61
N ALA A 176 6.29 15.48 8.95
CA ALA A 176 6.40 14.84 7.66
C ALA A 176 6.35 13.30 7.76
N GLU A 177 6.85 12.70 8.83
CA GLU A 177 6.79 11.25 9.03
C GLU A 177 5.35 10.74 9.14
N GLU A 178 4.45 11.54 9.72
CA GLU A 178 3.04 11.17 9.91
C GLU A 178 2.20 11.40 8.64
N TYR A 179 2.51 12.44 7.87
CA TYR A 179 1.74 12.84 6.69
C TYR A 179 2.42 12.59 5.34
N ALA A 180 3.61 11.97 5.31
CA ALA A 180 4.28 11.64 4.05
C ALA A 180 3.51 10.61 3.22
N GLU A 181 2.75 9.71 3.87
CA GLU A 181 1.97 8.68 3.17
C GLU A 181 0.57 9.17 2.76
N THR A 182 -0.07 9.97 3.61
CA THR A 182 -1.44 10.46 3.41
C THR A 182 -1.50 11.79 2.66
N GLY A 183 -0.42 12.58 2.69
CA GLY A 183 -0.29 13.84 1.97
C GLY A 183 -0.84 15.05 2.73
N PHE A 184 -0.67 16.24 2.12
CA PHE A 184 -1.05 17.52 2.71
C PHE A 184 -2.56 17.68 2.93
N GLU A 185 -3.39 17.12 2.03
CA GLU A 185 -4.85 17.20 2.18
C GLU A 185 -5.34 16.52 3.46
N SER A 186 -4.74 15.39 3.84
CA SER A 186 -5.07 14.72 5.11
C SER A 186 -4.66 15.58 6.32
N LEU A 187 -3.52 16.26 6.23
CA LEU A 187 -3.07 17.17 7.29
C LEU A 187 -4.04 18.36 7.44
N GLU A 188 -4.48 18.94 6.33
CA GLU A 188 -5.43 20.05 6.35
C GLU A 188 -6.80 19.64 6.91
N ASN A 189 -7.26 18.43 6.56
CA ASN A 189 -8.50 17.88 7.12
C ASN A 189 -8.39 17.56 8.63
N ASP A 190 -7.25 17.03 9.09
CA ASP A 190 -7.08 16.65 10.50
C ASP A 190 -6.88 17.85 11.43
N LEU A 191 -6.16 18.88 10.98
CA LEU A 191 -5.84 20.05 11.79
C LEU A 191 -6.85 21.19 11.61
N GLY A 192 -7.54 21.23 10.46
CA GLY A 192 -8.31 22.37 9.99
C GLY A 192 -7.44 23.43 9.29
N GLU A 193 -7.99 24.05 8.25
CA GLU A 193 -7.32 25.06 7.41
C GLU A 193 -6.71 26.20 8.26
N SER A 194 -7.48 26.68 9.25
CA SER A 194 -7.09 27.81 10.12
C SER A 194 -5.90 27.49 11.04
N ALA A 195 -5.70 26.23 11.43
CA ALA A 195 -4.54 25.80 12.21
C ALA A 195 -3.30 25.67 11.34
N VAL A 196 -3.46 25.13 10.13
CA VAL A 196 -2.38 25.01 9.13
C VAL A 196 -1.87 26.39 8.71
N GLU A 197 -2.76 27.35 8.47
CA GLU A 197 -2.38 28.73 8.17
C GLU A 197 -1.56 29.36 9.30
N LYS A 198 -1.94 29.17 10.57
CA LYS A 198 -1.16 29.67 11.72
C LYS A 198 0.23 29.04 11.80
N ILE A 199 0.35 27.74 11.52
CA ILE A 199 1.65 27.04 11.48
C ILE A 199 2.51 27.60 10.35
N LYS A 200 1.91 27.77 9.17
CA LYS A 200 2.54 28.34 7.98
C LYS A 200 3.07 29.75 8.23
N GLU A 201 2.28 30.64 8.80
CA GLU A 201 2.70 32.02 9.09
C GLU A 201 3.84 32.09 10.10
N ARG A 202 3.77 31.29 11.17
CA ARG A 202 4.74 31.35 12.28
C ARG A 202 6.06 30.65 11.97
N TYR A 203 6.03 29.53 11.25
CA TYR A 203 7.19 28.66 11.04
C TYR A 203 7.67 28.59 9.58
N LYS A 204 7.23 29.52 8.72
CA LYS A 204 7.64 29.60 7.31
C LYS A 204 9.15 29.46 7.11
N SER A 205 9.95 30.21 7.89
CA SER A 205 11.41 30.20 7.79
C SER A 205 12.03 28.84 8.15
N VAL A 206 11.40 28.09 9.06
CA VAL A 206 11.83 26.74 9.44
C VAL A 206 11.60 25.78 8.28
N PHE A 207 10.43 25.84 7.64
CA PHE A 207 10.12 25.01 6.48
C PHE A 207 10.99 25.35 5.27
N GLU A 208 11.26 26.64 5.01
CA GLU A 208 12.19 27.06 3.95
C GLU A 208 13.60 26.53 4.21
N GLY A 209 14.10 26.63 5.45
CA GLY A 209 15.40 26.11 5.84
C GLY A 209 15.49 24.58 5.71
N ARG A 210 14.44 23.86 6.12
CA ARG A 210 14.39 22.40 6.00
C ARG A 210 14.28 21.95 4.55
N LEU A 211 13.50 22.66 3.73
CA LEU A 211 13.37 22.39 2.30
C LEU A 211 14.72 22.54 1.60
N ALA A 212 15.49 23.59 1.91
CA ALA A 212 16.83 23.76 1.39
C ALA A 212 17.79 22.62 1.81
N ALA A 213 17.72 22.17 3.07
CA ALA A 213 18.50 21.03 3.56
C ALA A 213 18.13 19.73 2.83
N LEU A 214 16.82 19.47 2.62
CA LEU A 214 16.36 18.31 1.86
C LEU A 214 16.80 18.37 0.40
N GLU A 215 16.85 19.55 -0.24
CA GLU A 215 17.38 19.69 -1.60
C GLU A 215 18.88 19.40 -1.69
N GLU A 216 19.64 19.72 -0.64
CA GLU A 216 21.06 19.40 -0.56
C GLU A 216 21.29 17.90 -0.35
N GLU A 217 20.44 17.24 0.45
CA GLU A 217 20.45 15.78 0.66
C GLU A 217 19.96 15.00 -0.58
N GLU A 218 18.97 15.52 -1.31
CA GLU A 218 18.35 14.89 -2.49
C GLU A 218 19.35 14.72 -3.64
N LYS A 219 20.13 15.76 -3.97
CA LYS A 219 21.04 15.78 -5.13
C LYS A 219 22.09 14.65 -5.14
N PRO A 220 22.89 14.43 -4.08
CA PRO A 220 23.87 13.35 -4.08
C PRO A 220 23.18 11.97 -4.04
N LEU A 221 22.08 11.85 -3.30
CA LEU A 221 21.36 10.58 -3.17
C LEU A 221 20.70 10.17 -4.49
N GLU A 222 20.09 11.12 -5.21
CA GLU A 222 19.52 10.88 -6.54
C GLU A 222 20.60 10.42 -7.53
N ALA A 223 21.76 11.09 -7.54
CA ALA A 223 22.87 10.69 -8.40
C ALA A 223 23.36 9.26 -8.09
N GLU A 224 23.50 8.90 -6.81
CA GLU A 224 23.91 7.56 -6.38
C GLU A 224 22.86 6.49 -6.76
N VAL A 225 21.58 6.79 -6.53
CA VAL A 225 20.47 5.88 -6.86
C VAL A 225 20.40 5.65 -8.37
N LEU A 226 20.54 6.71 -9.18
CA LEU A 226 20.55 6.61 -10.64
C LEU A 226 21.75 5.78 -11.13
N GLU A 227 22.95 5.99 -10.59
CA GLU A 227 24.14 5.22 -10.96
C GLU A 227 23.96 3.72 -10.62
N LYS A 228 23.46 3.40 -9.42
CA LYS A 228 23.15 2.02 -9.02
C LYS A 228 22.05 1.42 -9.91
N GLN A 229 21.00 2.17 -10.23
CA GLN A 229 19.96 1.73 -11.14
C GLN A 229 20.50 1.44 -12.54
N GLU A 230 21.36 2.28 -13.11
CA GLU A 230 21.97 2.05 -14.41
C GLU A 230 22.82 0.79 -14.45
N LYS A 231 23.66 0.57 -13.42
CA LYS A 231 24.45 -0.66 -13.28
C LYS A 231 23.55 -1.90 -13.24
N ARG A 232 22.45 -1.86 -12.47
CA ARG A 232 21.47 -2.95 -12.41
C ARG A 232 20.76 -3.19 -13.74
N ARG A 233 20.29 -2.12 -14.39
CA ARG A 233 19.65 -2.17 -15.71
C ARG A 233 20.57 -2.81 -16.76
N ALA A 234 21.86 -2.49 -16.74
CA ALA A 234 22.83 -3.08 -17.65
C ALA A 234 22.98 -4.61 -17.44
N ILE A 235 23.10 -5.05 -16.18
CA ILE A 235 23.21 -6.48 -15.82
C ILE A 235 21.92 -7.23 -16.20
N LEU A 236 20.76 -6.67 -15.87
CA LEU A 236 19.46 -7.28 -16.14
C LEU A 236 19.15 -7.35 -17.64
N LYS A 237 19.45 -6.31 -18.42
CA LYS A 237 19.35 -6.35 -19.90
C LYS A 237 20.22 -7.47 -20.49
N LYS A 238 21.43 -7.68 -19.96
CA LYS A 238 22.31 -8.77 -20.40
C LYS A 238 21.73 -10.14 -20.05
N ARG A 239 21.14 -10.31 -18.85
CA ARG A 239 20.46 -11.55 -18.45
C ARG A 239 19.23 -11.85 -19.32
N ILE A 240 18.36 -10.86 -19.54
CA ILE A 240 17.16 -10.99 -20.38
C ILE A 240 17.55 -11.35 -21.82
N SER A 241 18.50 -10.62 -22.42
CA SER A 241 18.93 -10.91 -23.79
C SER A 241 19.58 -12.29 -23.93
N SER A 242 20.32 -12.76 -22.91
CA SER A 242 20.84 -14.13 -22.87
C SER A 242 19.73 -15.18 -22.78
N ALA A 243 18.77 -15.00 -21.87
CA ALA A 243 17.63 -15.89 -21.72
C ALA A 243 16.77 -15.93 -23.00
N LEU A 244 16.52 -14.78 -23.62
CA LEU A 244 15.76 -14.65 -24.86
C LEU A 244 16.45 -15.36 -26.04
N LYS A 245 17.78 -15.26 -26.15
CA LYS A 245 18.53 -16.02 -27.16
C LYS A 245 18.38 -17.53 -26.95
N LYS A 246 18.42 -18.00 -25.71
CA LYS A 246 18.26 -19.42 -25.37
C LYS A 246 16.85 -19.93 -25.65
N THR A 247 15.82 -19.16 -25.31
CA THR A 247 14.43 -19.52 -25.61
C THR A 247 14.15 -19.57 -27.11
N LEU A 248 14.69 -18.63 -27.89
CA LEU A 248 14.58 -18.67 -29.35
C LEU A 248 15.35 -19.86 -29.94
N CYS A 249 16.55 -20.14 -29.42
CA CYS A 249 17.38 -21.25 -29.89
C CYS A 249 16.73 -22.62 -29.67
N THR A 250 15.88 -22.78 -28.64
CA THR A 250 15.15 -24.04 -28.39
C THR A 250 13.75 -24.02 -28.99
N GLY A 251 13.09 -22.86 -29.04
CA GLY A 251 11.73 -22.71 -29.55
C GLY A 251 11.63 -22.85 -31.07
N ILE A 252 12.60 -22.30 -31.83
CA ILE A 252 12.59 -22.40 -33.29
C ILE A 252 12.76 -23.86 -33.76
N PRO A 253 13.76 -24.63 -33.29
CA PRO A 253 13.87 -26.05 -33.65
C PRO A 253 12.68 -26.89 -33.18
N MET A 254 12.12 -26.60 -32.00
CA MET A 254 10.91 -27.27 -31.53
C MET A 254 9.74 -27.08 -32.51
N ALA A 255 9.48 -25.85 -32.94
CA ALA A 255 8.41 -25.56 -33.90
C ALA A 255 8.65 -26.26 -35.25
N VAL A 256 9.89 -26.27 -35.74
CA VAL A 256 10.25 -26.97 -36.98
C VAL A 256 10.05 -28.48 -36.84
N LEU A 257 10.51 -29.09 -35.74
CA LEU A 257 10.34 -30.53 -35.49
C LEU A 257 8.88 -30.94 -35.31
N LEU A 258 8.07 -30.08 -34.69
CA LEU A 258 6.62 -30.27 -34.59
C LEU A 258 5.97 -30.31 -35.98
N ILE A 259 6.30 -29.34 -36.85
CA ILE A 259 5.82 -29.30 -38.23
C ILE A 259 6.27 -30.56 -39.00
N CYS A 260 7.54 -30.95 -38.87
CA CYS A 260 8.05 -32.18 -39.50
C CYS A 260 7.30 -33.43 -39.02
N THR A 261 7.01 -33.53 -37.73
CA THR A 261 6.25 -34.66 -37.15
C THR A 261 4.85 -34.74 -37.74
N ILE A 262 4.15 -33.60 -37.87
CA ILE A 262 2.82 -33.54 -38.50
C ILE A 262 2.88 -33.93 -39.97
N VAL A 263 3.83 -33.37 -40.73
CA VAL A 263 3.98 -33.64 -42.17
C VAL A 263 4.31 -35.11 -42.42
N PHE A 264 5.25 -35.70 -41.66
CA PHE A 264 5.59 -37.12 -41.78
C PHE A 264 4.43 -38.02 -41.34
N GLY A 265 3.70 -37.64 -40.29
CA GLY A 265 2.50 -38.35 -39.83
C GLY A 265 1.43 -38.46 -40.92
N VAL A 266 1.13 -37.35 -41.61
CA VAL A 266 0.18 -37.34 -42.73
C VAL A 266 0.66 -38.19 -43.92
N ARG A 267 1.97 -38.38 -44.09
CA ARG A 267 2.56 -39.16 -45.18
C ARG A 267 2.75 -40.65 -44.86
N ILE A 268 2.47 -41.10 -43.64
CA ILE A 268 2.53 -42.52 -43.25
C ILE A 268 1.82 -43.46 -44.25
N PRO A 269 0.57 -43.22 -44.70
CA PRO A 269 -0.12 -44.16 -45.59
C PRO A 269 0.42 -44.16 -47.04
N THR A 270 1.38 -43.30 -47.39
CA THR A 270 1.84 -43.13 -48.78
C THR A 270 2.94 -44.11 -49.20
N ARG A 271 3.59 -44.82 -48.26
CA ARG A 271 4.65 -45.80 -48.53
C ARG A 271 4.55 -47.00 -47.59
N LEU A 272 4.73 -48.20 -48.16
CA LEU A 272 4.70 -49.48 -47.43
C LEU A 272 6.02 -49.77 -46.66
N ASP A 273 7.11 -49.09 -46.99
CA ASP A 273 8.45 -49.35 -46.44
C ASP A 273 8.66 -48.87 -44.98
N GLY A 274 7.62 -48.34 -44.31
CA GLY A 274 7.70 -47.90 -42.90
C GLY A 274 8.59 -46.68 -42.63
N LEU A 275 9.24 -46.11 -43.65
CA LEU A 275 10.15 -44.96 -43.52
C LEU A 275 9.52 -43.77 -42.80
N PHE A 276 8.29 -43.39 -43.16
CA PHE A 276 7.59 -42.26 -42.53
C PHE A 276 7.19 -42.54 -41.08
N VAL A 277 7.04 -43.81 -40.68
CA VAL A 277 6.79 -44.19 -39.28
C VAL A 277 8.04 -43.91 -38.45
N GLY A 278 9.22 -44.37 -38.91
CA GLY A 278 10.50 -44.11 -38.24
C GLY A 278 10.83 -42.61 -38.13
N LEU A 279 10.61 -41.85 -39.22
CA LEU A 279 10.83 -40.40 -39.23
C LEU A 279 9.87 -39.65 -38.29
N THR A 280 8.61 -40.08 -38.19
CA THR A 280 7.63 -39.47 -37.29
C THR A 280 7.99 -39.71 -35.83
N ILE A 281 8.39 -40.93 -35.47
CA ILE A 281 8.81 -41.27 -34.10
C ILE A 281 10.08 -40.49 -33.72
N GLY A 282 11.09 -40.47 -34.61
CA GLY A 282 12.34 -39.75 -34.36
C GLY A 282 12.14 -38.24 -34.21
N ALA A 283 11.34 -37.63 -35.11
CA ALA A 283 11.00 -36.21 -35.02
C ALA A 283 10.16 -35.89 -33.77
N GLY A 284 9.24 -36.78 -33.38
CA GLY A 284 8.42 -36.62 -32.17
C GLY A 284 9.25 -36.65 -30.89
N ILE A 285 10.18 -37.60 -30.75
CA ILE A 285 11.08 -37.68 -29.59
C ILE A 285 11.97 -36.44 -29.52
N ALA A 286 12.57 -36.03 -30.64
CA ALA A 286 13.39 -34.83 -30.70
C ALA A 286 12.59 -33.55 -30.36
N CYS A 287 11.34 -33.46 -30.83
CA CYS A 287 10.43 -32.36 -30.50
C CYS A 287 10.14 -32.30 -29.00
N PHE A 288 9.91 -33.45 -28.36
CA PHE A 288 9.64 -33.53 -26.92
C PHE A 288 10.84 -33.09 -26.08
N ILE A 289 12.06 -33.48 -26.46
CA ILE A 289 13.29 -33.01 -25.80
C ILE A 289 13.43 -31.49 -25.94
N CYS A 290 13.21 -30.95 -27.14
CA CYS A 290 13.25 -29.49 -27.36
C CYS A 290 12.15 -28.76 -26.58
N PHE A 291 10.97 -29.36 -26.40
CA PHE A 291 9.87 -28.79 -25.61
C PHE A 291 10.24 -28.66 -24.14
N ILE A 292 10.84 -29.69 -23.53
CA ILE A 292 11.31 -29.63 -22.13
C ILE A 292 12.35 -28.51 -21.97
N LEU A 293 13.34 -28.46 -22.86
CA LEU A 293 14.38 -27.42 -22.83
C LEU A 293 13.77 -26.02 -23.02
N PHE A 294 12.82 -25.87 -23.94
CA PHE A 294 12.09 -24.61 -24.14
C PHE A 294 11.34 -24.18 -22.88
N GLY A 295 10.65 -25.09 -22.19
CA GLY A 295 9.95 -24.80 -20.94
C GLY A 295 10.89 -24.26 -19.85
N VAL A 296 12.07 -24.88 -19.68
CA VAL A 296 13.07 -24.42 -18.70
C VAL A 296 13.58 -23.02 -19.03
N PHE A 297 13.95 -22.76 -20.29
CA PHE A 297 14.45 -21.44 -20.68
C PHE A 297 13.36 -20.37 -20.69
N ALA A 298 12.12 -20.74 -21.04
CA ALA A 298 10.98 -19.83 -21.01
C ALA A 298 10.69 -19.38 -19.57
N ASN A 299 10.74 -20.30 -18.61
CA ASN A 299 10.60 -19.97 -17.20
C ASN A 299 11.72 -19.01 -16.74
N LYS A 300 12.98 -19.27 -17.11
CA LYS A 300 14.10 -18.36 -16.81
C LYS A 300 13.91 -16.96 -17.44
N LEU A 301 13.32 -16.87 -18.62
CA LEU A 301 13.03 -15.57 -19.27
C LEU A 301 11.92 -14.81 -18.55
N VAL A 302 10.84 -15.48 -18.17
CA VAL A 302 9.73 -14.87 -17.40
C VAL A 302 10.24 -14.34 -16.07
N ASN A 303 11.05 -15.14 -15.37
CA ASN A 303 11.65 -14.75 -14.11
C ASN A 303 12.59 -13.53 -14.26
N ALA A 304 13.48 -13.54 -15.26
CA ALA A 304 14.34 -12.40 -15.55
C ALA A 304 13.56 -11.10 -15.86
N ARG A 305 12.41 -11.20 -16.52
CA ARG A 305 11.51 -10.05 -16.77
C ARG A 305 10.83 -9.57 -15.49
N ARG A 306 10.36 -10.50 -14.65
CA ARG A 306 9.74 -10.18 -13.35
C ARG A 306 10.71 -9.45 -12.43
N ILE A 307 11.96 -9.94 -12.31
CA ILE A 307 13.02 -9.28 -11.52
C ILE A 307 13.32 -7.89 -12.09
N ASN A 308 13.32 -7.73 -13.41
CA ASN A 308 13.55 -6.41 -14.02
C ASN A 308 12.44 -5.42 -13.65
N ARG A 309 11.16 -5.85 -13.72
CA ARG A 309 10.03 -5.01 -13.30
C ARG A 309 10.11 -4.65 -11.82
N ALA A 310 10.41 -5.61 -10.95
CA ALA A 310 10.53 -5.36 -9.50
C ALA A 310 11.70 -4.43 -9.12
N ASN A 311 12.74 -4.34 -9.96
CA ASN A 311 13.89 -3.45 -9.75
C ASN A 311 13.74 -2.09 -10.45
N GLU A 312 12.67 -1.87 -11.21
CA GLU A 312 12.34 -0.56 -11.76
C GLU A 312 11.70 0.35 -10.69
N ASP A 313 11.08 -0.23 -9.66
CA ASP A 313 10.50 0.51 -8.55
C ASP A 313 11.59 1.07 -7.62
N LEU A 314 11.54 2.37 -7.34
CA LEU A 314 12.47 3.05 -6.42
C LEU A 314 12.41 2.47 -5.00
N SER A 315 11.22 2.05 -4.55
CA SER A 315 10.96 1.43 -3.25
C SER A 315 11.59 0.04 -3.09
N SER A 316 12.14 -0.55 -4.16
CA SER A 316 12.80 -1.86 -4.10
C SER A 316 14.13 -1.82 -3.34
N THR A 317 14.68 -0.63 -3.08
CA THR A 317 16.03 -0.44 -2.53
C THR A 317 16.01 0.55 -1.39
N GLU A 318 16.85 0.35 -0.38
CA GLU A 318 16.93 1.24 0.80
C GLU A 318 17.22 2.70 0.39
N ASP A 319 18.13 2.91 -0.56
CA ASP A 319 18.49 4.26 -1.02
C ASP A 319 17.35 4.90 -1.84
N GLY A 320 16.61 4.12 -2.62
CA GLY A 320 15.46 4.61 -3.36
C GLY A 320 14.25 4.88 -2.45
N GLU A 321 14.07 4.09 -1.38
CA GLU A 321 13.07 4.35 -0.34
C GLU A 321 13.38 5.65 0.41
N LYS A 322 14.64 5.88 0.77
CA LYS A 322 15.09 7.16 1.35
C LYS A 322 14.82 8.33 0.40
N LEU A 323 15.11 8.17 -0.90
CA LEU A 323 14.83 9.20 -1.90
C LEU A 323 13.33 9.51 -2.01
N LEU A 324 12.47 8.48 -1.95
CA LEU A 324 11.02 8.67 -1.93
C LEU A 324 10.56 9.40 -0.67
N LYS A 325 11.10 9.07 0.51
CA LYS A 325 10.81 9.79 1.76
C LYS A 325 11.21 11.26 1.68
N ILE A 326 12.41 11.56 1.20
CA ILE A 326 12.88 12.94 1.01
C ILE A 326 11.96 13.71 0.05
N ARG A 327 11.51 13.08 -1.04
CA ARG A 327 10.57 13.70 -1.99
C ARG A 327 9.20 13.95 -1.38
N ALA A 328 8.66 13.01 -0.63
CA ALA A 328 7.39 13.18 0.08
C ALA A 328 7.48 14.32 1.11
N TYR A 329 8.58 14.40 1.84
CA TYR A 329 8.82 15.48 2.82
C TYR A 329 8.91 16.84 2.12
N LYS A 330 9.62 16.89 0.99
CA LYS A 330 9.74 18.10 0.17
C LYS A 330 8.39 18.56 -0.38
N GLU A 331 7.58 17.63 -0.87
CA GLU A 331 6.22 17.90 -1.35
C GLU A 331 5.38 18.50 -0.22
N LEU A 332 5.33 17.84 0.94
CA LEU A 332 4.59 18.34 2.10
C LEU A 332 5.05 19.74 2.54
N TYR A 333 6.36 19.96 2.69
CA TYR A 333 6.88 21.27 3.09
C TYR A 333 6.71 22.35 2.02
N SER A 334 6.61 21.98 0.74
CA SER A 334 6.36 22.97 -0.32
C SER A 334 4.99 23.64 -0.18
N HIS A 335 3.98 22.91 0.30
CA HIS A 335 2.64 23.47 0.60
C HIS A 335 2.67 24.49 1.76
N PHE A 336 3.60 24.33 2.69
CA PHE A 336 3.83 25.30 3.77
C PHE A 336 4.56 26.57 3.31
N VAL A 337 5.29 26.54 2.19
CA VAL A 337 6.06 27.70 1.72
C VAL A 337 5.33 28.50 0.63
N GLY A 338 4.58 27.81 -0.24
CA GLY A 338 3.88 28.39 -1.40
C GLY A 338 2.69 29.24 -1.02
#